data_AF-A0A6B0C749-F1
#
_entry.id   AF-A0A6B0C749-F1
#
_cell.length_a   1.000
_cell.length_b   1.000
_cell.length_c   1.000
_cell.angle_alpha   90.00
_cell.angle_beta   90.00
_cell.angle_gamma   90.00
#
_symmetry.space_group_name_H-M   'P 1'
#
loop_
_entity.id
_entity.type
_entity.pdbx_description
1 polymer ?
#
loop_
_entity_poly.entity_id
_entity_poly.type
_entity_poly.pdbx_seq_one_letter_code
_entity_poly.pdbx_strand_id
1 'polypeptide(L)'
;FPDRIMALITGDVKEINEQFKERVKEIGIYHLLAVSGSHIAAIVLLIYQPLKRLNLPLFVIKGITIIVLALFAQYTNYAPSAVRAIIMTTLVLLITKQIKIKGIQLLAFAFIIMFILNPLVVYDIGFQFSFIISFFIMLLFPFLQQLSKLQSLFIITFIAQLASFIVAIPNFHQLQWVGFLSNLIFVPYYSIILFPLSILFFITSHFIVGLTPLNYLVDLSFNFHDWLLDLFTRIKQSHFSVPKFNDWIFIIFIISVYYIFWLLAKRKYILVTFWTIIILTLLITLPTNSHHKITMLNVGQGDSILYEGGKNQNVLIDTGGKVFDDTKQPSYSISKYHILPTLNERGINELEYLILTHPHNDHIGEVEYIISHIKIKHIVIYNKGYSSNTLMLLSKLSHKYNIKLMDVR
;
A
#
# COMPACT_ATOMS: atom_id res chain seq x y z
N PHE A 1 -11.84 1.66 19.36
CA PHE A 1 -10.71 1.51 18.41
C PHE A 1 -9.59 2.53 18.65
N PRO A 2 -9.00 2.59 19.87
CA PRO A 2 -8.08 3.67 20.25
C PRO A 2 -6.81 3.72 19.40
N ASP A 3 -6.18 2.58 19.14
CA ASP A 3 -4.91 2.52 18.38
C ASP A 3 -5.08 2.97 16.93
N ARG A 4 -6.24 2.68 16.32
CA ARG A 4 -6.56 3.10 14.95
C ARG A 4 -6.87 4.59 14.87
N ILE A 5 -7.55 5.15 15.87
CA ILE A 5 -7.78 6.59 15.97
C ILE A 5 -6.44 7.30 16.13
N MET A 6 -5.57 6.79 17.00
CA MET A 6 -4.23 7.32 17.18
C MET A 6 -3.48 7.32 15.85
N ALA A 7 -3.42 6.17 15.16
CA ALA A 7 -2.76 6.06 13.86
C ALA A 7 -3.31 7.01 12.79
N LEU A 8 -4.63 7.22 12.72
CA LEU A 8 -5.22 8.18 11.78
C LEU A 8 -4.78 9.62 12.05
N ILE A 9 -4.58 9.98 13.32
CA ILE A 9 -4.23 11.35 13.73
C ILE A 9 -2.71 11.55 13.68
N THR A 10 -1.92 10.59 14.17
CA THR A 10 -0.45 10.66 14.24
C THR A 10 0.22 10.22 12.95
N GLY A 11 -0.42 9.38 12.14
CA GLY A 11 0.25 8.60 11.09
C GLY A 11 1.15 7.48 11.63
N ASP A 12 1.22 7.28 12.95
CA ASP A 12 2.00 6.22 13.56
C ASP A 12 1.19 4.93 13.65
N VAL A 13 1.58 3.97 12.81
CA VAL A 13 0.92 2.66 12.71
C VAL A 13 1.57 1.61 13.61
N LYS A 14 2.58 1.92 14.44
CA LYS A 14 3.32 0.93 15.24
C LYS A 14 2.41 0.09 16.14
N GLU A 15 1.49 0.75 16.84
CA GLU A 15 0.54 0.13 17.79
C GLU A 15 -0.57 -0.68 17.10
N ILE A 16 -0.74 -0.56 15.78
CA ILE A 16 -1.74 -1.35 15.05
C ILE A 16 -1.28 -2.81 14.93
N ASN A 17 -2.19 -3.75 15.20
CA ASN A 17 -1.99 -5.19 14.97
C ASN A 17 -1.56 -5.48 13.51
N GLU A 18 -0.50 -6.26 13.33
CA GLU A 18 0.02 -6.68 12.02
C GLU A 18 -1.02 -7.35 11.12
N GLN A 19 -1.92 -8.17 11.67
CA GLN A 19 -2.99 -8.80 10.87
C GLN A 19 -3.92 -7.76 10.22
N PHE A 20 -4.20 -6.65 10.93
CA PHE A 20 -4.98 -5.56 10.35
C PHE A 20 -4.18 -4.82 9.27
N LYS A 21 -2.89 -4.55 9.51
CA LYS A 21 -2.02 -3.93 8.50
C LYS A 21 -1.96 -4.76 7.22
N GLU A 22 -1.89 -6.09 7.33
CA GLU A 22 -1.91 -7.00 6.18
C GLU A 22 -3.20 -6.88 5.39
N ARG A 23 -4.36 -6.99 6.06
CA ARG A 23 -5.67 -6.85 5.40
C ARG A 23 -5.82 -5.52 4.66
N VAL A 24 -5.36 -4.42 5.26
CA VAL A 24 -5.40 -3.08 4.68
C VAL A 24 -4.40 -2.94 3.52
N LYS A 25 -3.24 -3.61 3.58
CA LYS A 25 -2.28 -3.70 2.46
C LYS A 25 -2.82 -4.52 1.29
N GLU A 26 -3.49 -5.64 1.56
CA GLU A 26 -4.05 -6.53 0.54
C GLU A 26 -5.05 -5.81 -0.36
N ILE A 27 -5.90 -4.97 0.21
CA ILE A 27 -6.90 -4.21 -0.53
C ILE A 27 -6.37 -2.84 -1.00
N GLY A 28 -5.08 -2.54 -0.81
CA GLY A 28 -4.44 -1.34 -1.35
C GLY A 28 -4.75 -0.01 -0.66
N ILE A 29 -5.26 -0.03 0.58
CA ILE A 29 -5.66 1.18 1.32
C ILE A 29 -4.67 1.57 2.45
N TYR A 30 -3.52 0.89 2.55
CA TYR A 30 -2.53 1.10 3.63
C TYR A 30 -2.07 2.56 3.76
N HIS A 31 -1.95 3.26 2.64
CA HIS A 31 -1.56 4.67 2.61
C HIS A 31 -2.58 5.61 3.29
N LEU A 32 -3.82 5.18 3.51
CA LEU A 32 -4.84 5.96 4.21
C LEU A 32 -4.66 5.95 5.74
N LEU A 33 -3.93 4.96 6.28
CA LEU A 33 -3.52 4.96 7.68
C LEU A 33 -2.38 5.96 7.93
N ALA A 34 -1.65 6.33 6.88
CA ALA A 34 -0.62 7.35 6.95
C ALA A 34 -1.19 8.75 6.66
N VAL A 35 -0.57 9.77 7.23
CA VAL A 35 -0.95 11.16 6.99
C VAL A 35 -0.75 11.52 5.51
N SER A 36 -1.76 12.16 4.93
CA SER A 36 -1.86 12.43 3.49
C SER A 36 -2.19 13.91 3.26
N GLY A 37 -2.19 14.36 2.00
CA GLY A 37 -2.60 15.73 1.67
C GLY A 37 -4.05 16.05 2.03
N SER A 38 -4.95 15.06 2.02
CA SER A 38 -6.35 15.28 2.42
C SER A 38 -6.48 15.50 3.92
N HIS A 39 -5.68 14.80 4.72
CA HIS A 39 -5.55 15.03 6.17
C HIS A 39 -5.15 16.49 6.47
N ILE A 40 -4.12 16.99 5.78
CA ILE A 40 -3.69 18.40 5.90
C ILE A 40 -4.78 19.38 5.46
N ALA A 41 -5.47 19.11 4.35
CA ALA A 41 -6.58 19.94 3.89
C ALA A 41 -7.75 19.99 4.90
N ALA A 42 -8.06 18.85 5.52
CA ALA A 42 -9.07 18.77 6.58
C ALA A 42 -8.66 19.57 7.83
N ILE A 43 -7.40 19.47 8.27
CA ILE A 43 -6.87 20.28 9.39
C ILE A 43 -7.01 21.78 9.07
N VAL A 44 -6.61 22.21 7.86
CA VAL A 44 -6.76 23.61 7.44
C VAL A 44 -8.22 24.05 7.48
N LEU A 45 -9.17 23.22 7.01
CA LEU A 45 -10.60 23.54 7.05
C LEU A 45 -11.13 23.64 8.49
N LEU A 46 -10.71 22.73 9.37
CA LEU A 46 -11.10 22.71 10.79
C LEU A 46 -10.57 23.92 11.56
N ILE A 47 -9.43 24.49 11.16
CA ILE A 47 -8.90 25.73 11.74
C ILE A 47 -9.58 26.95 11.09
N TYR A 48 -9.69 26.97 9.76
CA TYR A 48 -10.15 28.13 9.02
C TYR A 48 -11.63 28.45 9.28
N GLN A 49 -12.51 27.45 9.29
CA GLN A 49 -13.96 27.71 9.43
C GLN A 49 -14.36 28.33 10.77
N PRO A 50 -13.95 27.79 11.94
CA PRO A 50 -14.30 28.38 13.23
C PRO A 50 -13.70 29.77 13.41
N LEU A 51 -12.40 29.95 13.10
CA LEU A 51 -11.73 31.25 13.28
C LEU A 51 -12.32 32.33 12.36
N LYS A 52 -12.75 31.96 11.15
CA LYS A 52 -13.47 32.88 10.26
C LYS A 52 -14.85 33.25 10.82
N ARG A 53 -15.58 32.32 11.45
CA ARG A 53 -16.87 32.62 12.12
C ARG A 53 -16.70 33.53 13.34
N LEU A 54 -15.54 33.48 13.98
CA LEU A 54 -15.15 34.40 15.06
C LEU A 54 -14.67 35.78 14.53
N ASN A 55 -14.80 36.05 13.22
CA ASN A 55 -14.38 37.30 12.56
C ASN A 55 -12.91 37.68 12.79
N LEU A 56 -12.02 36.70 13.02
CA LEU A 56 -10.60 36.96 13.17
C LEU A 56 -9.96 37.42 11.84
N PRO A 57 -8.97 38.33 11.88
CA PRO A 57 -8.31 38.82 10.68
C PRO A 57 -7.55 37.68 9.97
N LEU A 58 -7.58 37.67 8.64
CA LEU A 58 -7.00 36.59 7.81
C LEU A 58 -5.52 36.31 8.10
N PHE A 59 -4.73 37.34 8.46
CA PHE A 59 -3.33 37.18 8.84
C PHE A 59 -3.17 36.30 10.10
N VAL A 60 -4.04 36.47 11.11
CA VAL A 60 -4.02 35.66 12.33
C VAL A 60 -4.41 34.21 12.02
N ILE A 61 -5.44 34.01 11.20
CA ILE A 61 -5.86 32.65 10.78
C ILE A 61 -4.71 31.93 10.05
N LYS A 62 -4.03 32.62 9.13
CA LYS A 62 -2.85 32.09 8.43
C LYS A 62 -1.72 31.74 9.39
N GLY A 63 -1.38 32.64 10.31
CA GLY A 63 -0.34 32.43 11.30
C GLY A 63 -0.61 31.21 12.19
N ILE A 64 -1.82 31.12 12.76
CA ILE A 64 -2.26 29.96 13.55
C ILE A 64 -2.18 28.67 12.73
N THR A 65 -2.66 28.70 11.48
CA THR A 65 -2.63 27.53 10.60
C THR A 65 -1.20 27.05 10.36
N ILE A 66 -0.26 27.96 10.06
CA ILE A 66 1.15 27.60 9.84
C ILE A 66 1.77 26.99 11.10
N ILE A 67 1.52 27.58 12.28
CA ILE A 67 2.02 27.05 13.55
C ILE A 67 1.48 25.65 13.83
N VAL A 68 0.17 25.43 13.67
CA VAL A 68 -0.45 24.12 13.89
C VAL A 68 0.11 23.09 12.89
N LEU A 69 0.28 23.46 11.62
CA LEU A 69 0.88 22.55 10.64
C LEU A 69 2.35 22.23 10.95
N ALA A 70 3.14 23.17 11.46
CA ALA A 70 4.51 22.91 11.89
C ALA A 70 4.57 21.94 13.08
N LEU A 71 3.70 22.12 14.08
CA LEU A 71 3.56 21.18 15.20
C LEU A 71 3.09 19.80 14.71
N PHE A 72 2.17 19.77 13.75
CA PHE A 72 1.68 18.53 13.15
C PHE A 72 2.78 17.79 12.35
N ALA A 73 3.69 18.51 11.69
CA ALA A 73 4.86 17.88 11.05
C ALA A 73 5.73 17.12 12.06
N GLN A 74 5.97 17.71 13.23
CA GLN A 74 6.72 17.07 14.32
C GLN A 74 5.95 15.87 14.89
N TYR A 75 4.63 16.02 15.09
CA TYR A 75 3.76 14.96 15.59
C TYR A 75 3.70 13.73 14.67
N THR A 76 3.76 13.96 13.36
CA THR A 76 3.79 12.90 12.33
C THR A 76 5.20 12.37 12.05
N ASN A 77 6.17 12.70 12.92
CA ASN A 77 7.59 12.35 12.78
C ASN A 77 8.15 12.65 11.38
N TYR A 78 7.74 13.79 10.80
CA TYR A 78 8.16 14.27 9.49
C TYR A 78 7.92 13.29 8.32
N ALA A 79 6.82 12.53 8.35
CA ALA A 79 6.41 11.67 7.23
C ALA A 79 6.44 12.44 5.88
N PRO A 80 7.14 11.96 4.84
CA PRO A 80 7.38 12.76 3.63
C PRO A 80 6.12 13.26 2.90
N SER A 81 5.05 12.46 2.90
CA SER A 81 3.74 12.85 2.34
C SER A 81 3.11 14.04 3.05
N ALA A 82 3.22 14.06 4.39
CA ALA A 82 2.72 15.12 5.26
C ALA A 82 3.58 16.38 5.12
N VAL A 83 4.90 16.25 5.22
CA VAL A 83 5.86 17.37 5.09
C VAL A 83 5.67 18.09 3.76
N ARG A 84 5.58 17.36 2.65
CA ARG A 84 5.28 17.96 1.34
C ARG A 84 3.96 18.74 1.37
N ALA A 85 2.87 18.14 1.88
CA ALA A 85 1.57 18.81 1.91
C ALA A 85 1.58 20.06 2.81
N ILE A 86 2.31 20.02 3.93
CA ILE A 86 2.52 21.16 4.84
C ILE A 86 3.32 22.27 4.15
N ILE A 87 4.42 21.95 3.47
CA ILE A 87 5.22 22.92 2.71
C ILE A 87 4.35 23.57 1.64
N MET A 88 3.65 22.78 0.83
CA MET A 88 2.78 23.31 -0.23
C MET A 88 1.67 24.19 0.33
N THR A 89 0.99 23.79 1.39
CA THR A 89 -0.03 24.60 2.06
C THR A 89 0.57 25.88 2.63
N THR A 90 1.73 25.80 3.28
CA THR A 90 2.43 26.98 3.84
C THR A 90 2.79 27.97 2.75
N LEU A 91 3.33 27.50 1.62
CA LEU A 91 3.61 28.33 0.44
C LEU A 91 2.32 29.01 -0.05
N VAL A 92 1.23 28.28 -0.21
CA VAL A 92 -0.07 28.84 -0.63
C VAL A 92 -0.59 29.91 0.35
N LEU A 93 -0.38 29.73 1.66
CA LEU A 93 -0.80 30.70 2.67
C LEU A 93 0.06 31.97 2.67
N LEU A 94 1.36 31.85 2.41
CA LEU A 94 2.31 32.96 2.36
C LEU A 94 2.21 33.76 1.05
N ILE A 95 1.99 33.07 -0.07
CA ILE A 95 1.90 33.71 -1.39
C ILE A 95 0.66 34.62 -1.43
N THR A 96 0.87 35.87 -1.85
CA THR A 96 -0.20 36.84 -2.05
C THR A 96 -1.07 36.45 -3.24
N LYS A 97 -2.39 36.73 -3.17
CA LYS A 97 -3.35 36.45 -4.25
C LYS A 97 -2.98 37.08 -5.61
N GLN A 98 -2.09 38.06 -5.63
CA GLN A 98 -1.60 38.73 -6.84
C GLN A 98 -0.61 37.86 -7.64
N ILE A 99 0.06 36.90 -7.01
CA ILE A 99 1.02 36.01 -7.66
C ILE A 99 0.28 34.74 -8.11
N LYS A 100 0.21 34.52 -9.43
CA LYS A 100 -0.38 33.31 -10.02
C LYS A 100 0.67 32.20 -10.10
N ILE A 101 0.74 31.35 -9.07
CA ILE A 101 1.60 30.15 -9.08
C ILE A 101 0.77 28.93 -9.49
N LYS A 102 1.28 28.14 -10.45
CA LYS A 102 0.65 26.87 -10.86
C LYS A 102 0.94 25.79 -9.82
N GLY A 103 0.02 24.84 -9.63
CA GLY A 103 0.21 23.72 -8.68
C GLY A 103 1.53 22.96 -8.89
N ILE A 104 1.92 22.74 -10.15
CA ILE A 104 3.19 22.08 -10.51
C ILE A 104 4.41 22.87 -10.00
N GLN A 105 4.36 24.19 -10.01
CA GLN A 105 5.46 25.02 -9.48
C GLN A 105 5.55 24.89 -7.96
N LEU A 106 4.41 24.85 -7.25
CA LEU A 106 4.40 24.59 -5.80
C LEU A 106 4.97 23.21 -5.47
N LEU A 107 4.63 22.20 -6.27
CA LEU A 107 5.20 20.86 -6.13
C LEU A 107 6.72 20.86 -6.36
N ALA A 108 7.20 21.59 -7.38
CA ALA A 108 8.63 21.73 -7.66
C ALA A 108 9.37 22.45 -6.51
N PHE A 109 8.81 23.53 -5.96
CA PHE A 109 9.38 24.19 -4.78
C PHE A 109 9.44 23.27 -3.57
N ALA A 110 8.35 22.53 -3.30
CA ALA A 110 8.33 21.55 -2.22
C ALA A 110 9.40 20.45 -2.40
N PHE A 111 9.57 19.96 -3.64
CA PHE A 111 10.62 19.00 -3.97
C PHE A 111 12.01 19.56 -3.67
N ILE A 112 12.32 20.78 -4.16
CA ILE A 112 13.62 21.42 -3.98
C ILE A 112 13.91 21.64 -2.49
N ILE A 113 12.94 22.14 -1.73
CA ILE A 113 13.11 22.36 -0.27
C ILE A 113 13.42 21.04 0.44
N MET A 114 12.61 19.99 0.19
CA MET A 114 12.81 18.69 0.83
C MET A 114 14.14 18.05 0.43
N PHE A 115 14.53 18.16 -0.84
CA PHE A 115 15.79 17.62 -1.36
C PHE A 115 17.01 18.33 -0.77
N ILE A 116 16.98 19.67 -0.64
CA ILE A 116 18.06 20.44 -0.03
C ILE A 116 18.21 20.09 1.47
N LEU A 117 17.10 19.89 2.18
CA LEU A 117 17.13 19.54 3.60
C LEU A 117 17.62 18.11 3.84
N ASN A 118 17.23 17.16 2.99
CA ASN A 118 17.68 15.78 3.06
C ASN A 118 17.69 15.14 1.66
N PRO A 119 18.86 15.04 1.00
CA PRO A 119 18.96 14.44 -0.34
C PRO A 119 18.50 12.98 -0.38
N LEU A 120 18.60 12.24 0.72
CA LEU A 120 18.22 10.82 0.79
C LEU A 120 16.70 10.63 0.78
N VAL A 121 15.90 11.70 0.96
CA VAL A 121 14.43 11.62 0.94
C VAL A 121 13.88 11.08 -0.37
N VAL A 122 14.62 11.19 -1.48
CA VAL A 122 14.21 10.67 -2.80
C VAL A 122 14.16 9.14 -2.86
N TYR A 123 14.87 8.46 -1.95
CA TYR A 123 14.82 6.99 -1.81
C TYR A 123 13.66 6.53 -0.91
N ASP A 124 12.99 7.45 -0.21
CA ASP A 124 11.80 7.11 0.56
C ASP A 124 10.62 6.78 -0.36
N ILE A 125 10.04 5.60 -0.17
CA ILE A 125 8.94 5.10 -1.02
C ILE A 125 7.69 5.99 -0.87
N GLY A 126 7.42 6.51 0.33
CA GLY A 126 6.30 7.43 0.59
C GLY A 126 6.48 8.77 -0.10
N PHE A 127 7.71 9.29 -0.15
CA PHE A 127 8.08 10.46 -0.95
C PHE A 127 7.84 10.21 -2.44
N GLN A 128 8.34 9.09 -2.98
CA GLN A 128 8.17 8.72 -4.39
C GLN A 128 6.70 8.64 -4.78
N PHE A 129 5.88 7.89 -4.02
CA PHE A 129 4.44 7.80 -4.25
C PHE A 129 3.78 9.19 -4.21
N SER A 130 4.09 10.00 -3.21
CA SER A 130 3.55 11.35 -3.07
C SER A 130 3.82 12.20 -4.31
N PHE A 131 5.09 12.37 -4.66
CA PHE A 131 5.49 13.31 -5.70
C PHE A 131 5.03 12.84 -7.09
N ILE A 132 5.15 11.55 -7.42
CA ILE A 132 4.74 11.03 -8.73
C ILE A 132 3.22 11.14 -8.91
N ILE A 133 2.43 10.73 -7.92
CA ILE A 133 0.96 10.81 -8.00
C ILE A 133 0.52 12.27 -8.08
N SER A 134 1.05 13.15 -7.23
CA SER A 134 0.68 14.58 -7.26
C SER A 134 1.14 15.29 -8.52
N PHE A 135 2.28 14.90 -9.10
CA PHE A 135 2.73 15.42 -10.39
C PHE A 135 1.71 15.15 -11.49
N PHE A 136 1.27 13.90 -11.67
CA PHE A 136 0.29 13.57 -12.72
C PHE A 136 -1.09 14.18 -12.47
N ILE A 137 -1.55 14.23 -11.22
CA ILE A 137 -2.81 14.92 -10.87
C ILE A 137 -2.71 16.42 -11.21
N MET A 138 -1.60 17.08 -10.87
CA MET A 138 -1.41 18.51 -11.16
C MET A 138 -1.20 18.79 -12.65
N LEU A 139 -0.55 17.88 -13.38
CA LEU A 139 -0.40 17.93 -14.83
C LEU A 139 -1.75 17.88 -15.53
N LEU A 140 -2.65 17.01 -15.07
CA LEU A 140 -4.00 16.84 -15.62
C LEU A 140 -5.05 17.78 -15.00
N PHE A 141 -4.65 18.63 -14.06
CA PHE A 141 -5.58 19.51 -13.33
C PHE A 141 -6.47 20.39 -14.24
N PRO A 142 -5.97 21.03 -15.31
CA PRO A 142 -6.82 21.82 -16.21
C PRO A 142 -7.93 21.01 -16.88
N PHE A 143 -7.67 19.73 -17.16
CA PHE A 143 -8.67 18.79 -17.68
C PHE A 143 -9.64 18.38 -16.57
N LEU A 144 -9.13 18.05 -15.38
CA LEU A 144 -9.95 17.63 -14.22
C LEU A 144 -10.98 18.70 -13.80
N GLN A 145 -10.64 19.99 -13.91
CA GLN A 145 -11.54 21.10 -13.58
C GLN A 145 -12.79 21.19 -14.49
N GLN A 146 -12.75 20.58 -15.67
CA GLN A 146 -13.85 20.61 -16.64
C GLN A 146 -14.85 19.46 -16.46
N LEU A 147 -14.59 18.55 -15.52
CA LEU A 147 -15.38 17.36 -15.27
C LEU A 147 -16.38 17.59 -14.14
N SER A 148 -17.43 16.76 -14.09
CA SER A 148 -18.30 16.71 -12.92
C SER A 148 -17.54 16.18 -11.70
N LYS A 149 -18.02 16.48 -10.48
CA LYS A 149 -17.40 16.01 -9.23
C LYS A 149 -17.25 14.48 -9.18
N LEU A 150 -18.24 13.75 -9.71
CA LEU A 150 -18.20 12.29 -9.74
C LEU A 150 -17.17 11.79 -10.76
N GLN A 151 -17.15 12.38 -11.96
CA GLN A 151 -16.15 12.05 -12.99
C GLN A 151 -14.72 12.35 -12.53
N SER A 152 -14.51 13.47 -11.83
CA SER A 152 -13.20 13.83 -11.31
C SER A 152 -12.73 12.85 -10.23
N LEU A 153 -13.61 12.36 -9.36
CA LEU A 153 -13.27 11.31 -8.37
C LEU A 153 -12.78 10.03 -9.06
N PHE A 154 -13.52 9.53 -10.05
CA PHE A 154 -13.12 8.34 -10.82
C PHE A 154 -11.79 8.56 -11.54
N ILE A 155 -11.63 9.69 -12.22
CA ILE A 155 -10.43 9.97 -13.01
C ILE A 155 -9.21 10.23 -12.11
N ILE A 156 -9.36 10.90 -10.97
CA ILE A 156 -8.27 11.07 -9.99
C ILE A 156 -7.84 9.71 -9.44
N THR A 157 -8.78 8.83 -9.11
CA THR A 157 -8.48 7.46 -8.63
C THR A 157 -7.73 6.67 -9.71
N PHE A 158 -8.15 6.78 -10.97
CA PHE A 158 -7.47 6.16 -12.11
C PHE A 158 -6.05 6.68 -12.32
N ILE A 159 -5.86 8.01 -12.28
CA ILE A 159 -4.55 8.64 -12.40
C ILE A 159 -3.64 8.18 -11.25
N ALA A 160 -4.14 8.22 -10.01
CA ALA A 160 -3.38 7.81 -8.85
C ALA A 160 -2.96 6.33 -8.93
N GLN A 161 -3.84 5.44 -9.39
CA GLN A 161 -3.55 4.02 -9.54
C GLN A 161 -2.48 3.75 -10.62
N LEU A 162 -2.59 4.35 -11.81
CA LEU A 162 -1.58 4.15 -12.85
C LEU A 162 -0.24 4.81 -12.51
N ALA A 163 -0.27 6.00 -11.90
CA ALA A 163 0.93 6.68 -11.46
C ALA A 163 1.64 5.94 -10.32
N SER A 164 0.88 5.33 -9.41
CA SER A 164 1.45 4.56 -8.30
C SER A 164 2.21 3.33 -8.80
N PHE A 165 1.81 2.71 -9.93
CA PHE A 165 2.51 1.57 -10.50
C PHE A 165 3.96 1.86 -10.90
N ILE A 166 4.30 3.12 -11.23
CA ILE A 166 5.69 3.54 -11.48
C ILE A 166 6.56 3.29 -10.24
N VAL A 167 6.01 3.43 -9.04
CA VAL A 167 6.72 3.18 -7.78
C VAL A 167 6.47 1.76 -7.28
N ALA A 168 5.25 1.26 -7.39
CA ALA A 168 4.86 0.00 -6.78
C ALA A 168 5.49 -1.22 -7.46
N ILE A 169 5.57 -1.24 -8.79
CA ILE A 169 6.13 -2.37 -9.54
C ILE A 169 7.60 -2.63 -9.19
N PRO A 170 8.53 -1.64 -9.27
CA PRO A 170 9.94 -1.90 -8.98
C PRO A 170 10.23 -2.21 -7.50
N ASN A 171 9.37 -1.79 -6.57
CA ASN A 171 9.58 -2.00 -5.13
C ASN A 171 8.89 -3.26 -4.60
N PHE A 172 7.72 -3.63 -5.13
CA PHE A 172 6.88 -4.69 -4.57
C PHE A 172 6.61 -5.84 -5.54
N HIS A 173 6.89 -5.69 -6.83
CA HIS A 173 6.63 -6.73 -7.86
C HIS A 173 5.18 -7.23 -7.87
N GLN A 174 4.22 -6.36 -7.56
CA GLN A 174 2.81 -6.70 -7.41
C GLN A 174 1.89 -5.61 -7.99
N LEU A 175 0.83 -6.04 -8.66
CA LEU A 175 -0.29 -5.19 -9.06
C LEU A 175 -1.52 -5.49 -8.19
N GLN A 176 -1.87 -4.54 -7.33
CA GLN A 176 -3.06 -4.60 -6.49
C GLN A 176 -4.24 -3.93 -7.20
N TRP A 177 -4.98 -4.68 -8.03
CA TRP A 177 -6.10 -4.11 -8.78
C TRP A 177 -7.31 -3.78 -7.90
N VAL A 178 -7.52 -4.53 -6.81
CA VAL A 178 -8.56 -4.24 -5.82
C VAL A 178 -8.39 -2.85 -5.24
N GLY A 179 -7.15 -2.37 -5.14
CA GLY A 179 -6.79 -1.00 -4.77
C GLY A 179 -7.58 0.07 -5.54
N PHE A 180 -7.86 -0.14 -6.83
CA PHE A 180 -8.63 0.82 -7.61
C PHE A 180 -10.08 0.95 -7.11
N LEU A 181 -10.74 -0.17 -6.86
CA LEU A 181 -12.13 -0.20 -6.39
C LEU A 181 -12.25 0.21 -4.92
N SER A 182 -11.34 -0.28 -4.08
CA SER A 182 -11.32 0.04 -2.65
C SER A 182 -11.06 1.54 -2.45
N ASN A 183 -10.10 2.14 -3.17
CA ASN A 183 -9.78 3.56 -3.02
C ASN A 183 -10.93 4.49 -3.45
N LEU A 184 -11.77 4.08 -4.40
CA LEU A 184 -12.97 4.84 -4.79
C LEU A 184 -13.93 5.05 -3.60
N ILE A 185 -13.98 4.08 -2.68
CA ILE A 185 -14.87 4.09 -1.51
C ILE A 185 -14.13 4.58 -0.26
N PHE A 186 -12.96 4.03 0.02
CA PHE A 186 -12.21 4.30 1.24
C PHE A 186 -11.61 5.70 1.27
N VAL A 187 -11.11 6.25 0.15
CA VAL A 187 -10.55 7.62 0.14
C VAL A 187 -11.57 8.67 0.58
N PRO A 188 -12.78 8.77 -0.03
CA PRO A 188 -13.78 9.73 0.43
C PRO A 188 -14.30 9.40 1.82
N TYR A 189 -14.48 8.12 2.15
CA TYR A 189 -14.91 7.70 3.48
C TYR A 189 -13.94 8.13 4.60
N TYR A 190 -12.63 7.90 4.39
CA TYR A 190 -11.58 8.33 5.32
C TYR A 190 -11.53 9.85 5.44
N SER A 191 -11.54 10.56 4.29
CA SER A 191 -11.33 12.01 4.26
C SER A 191 -12.53 12.81 4.78
N ILE A 192 -13.76 12.36 4.54
CA ILE A 192 -14.99 13.10 4.88
C ILE A 192 -15.57 12.66 6.22
N ILE A 193 -15.45 11.37 6.56
CA ILE A 193 -16.13 10.78 7.73
C ILE A 193 -15.12 10.41 8.82
N LEU A 194 -14.27 9.40 8.58
CA LEU A 194 -13.44 8.82 9.66
C LEU A 194 -12.46 9.83 10.26
N PHE A 195 -11.73 10.58 9.44
CA PHE A 195 -10.70 11.48 9.94
C PHE A 195 -11.27 12.68 10.71
N PRO A 196 -12.25 13.44 10.19
CA PRO A 196 -12.89 14.51 10.97
C PRO A 196 -13.54 13.99 12.26
N LEU A 197 -14.17 12.82 12.22
CA LEU A 197 -14.77 12.18 13.40
C LEU A 197 -13.70 11.79 14.43
N SER A 198 -12.56 11.27 13.98
CA SER A 198 -11.43 10.90 14.84
C SER A 198 -10.81 12.12 15.52
N ILE A 199 -10.61 13.23 14.80
CA ILE A 199 -10.15 14.49 15.39
C ILE A 199 -11.17 15.02 16.40
N LEU A 200 -12.47 15.02 16.06
CA LEU A 200 -13.51 15.50 16.95
C LEU A 200 -13.55 14.67 18.24
N PHE A 201 -13.49 13.35 18.12
CA PHE A 201 -13.41 12.43 19.25
C PHE A 201 -12.17 12.70 20.11
N PHE A 202 -11.00 12.85 19.49
CA PHE A 202 -9.75 13.14 20.20
C PHE A 202 -9.83 14.47 20.96
N ILE A 203 -10.32 15.55 20.34
CA ILE A 203 -10.44 16.85 21.03
C ILE A 203 -11.42 16.74 22.18
N THR A 204 -12.62 16.21 21.93
CA THR A 204 -13.68 16.15 22.95
C THR A 204 -13.33 15.25 24.13
N SER A 205 -12.62 14.15 23.92
CA SER A 205 -12.22 13.23 25.00
C SER A 205 -11.26 13.87 26.01
N HIS A 206 -10.52 14.92 25.64
CA HIS A 206 -9.65 15.67 26.57
C HIS A 206 -10.40 16.66 27.45
N PHE A 207 -11.57 17.15 27.01
CA PHE A 207 -12.34 18.17 27.74
C PHE A 207 -13.58 17.60 28.44
N ILE A 208 -14.20 16.57 27.88
CA ILE A 208 -15.48 16.02 28.33
C ILE A 208 -15.35 14.50 28.42
N VAL A 209 -15.33 13.98 29.65
CA VAL A 209 -15.34 12.54 29.91
C VAL A 209 -16.77 12.01 29.69
N GLY A 210 -16.94 11.02 28.82
CA GLY A 210 -18.18 10.24 28.74
C GLY A 210 -19.27 10.74 27.79
N LEU A 211 -18.95 11.41 26.68
CA LEU A 211 -19.92 11.71 25.61
C LEU A 211 -20.40 10.43 24.90
N THR A 212 -21.39 9.75 25.49
CA THR A 212 -21.92 8.47 25.00
C THR A 212 -22.38 8.48 23.52
N PRO A 213 -22.98 9.55 22.96
CA PRO A 213 -23.39 9.54 21.56
C PRO A 213 -22.21 9.55 20.59
N LEU A 214 -21.13 10.26 20.92
CA LEU A 214 -19.96 10.37 20.07
C LEU A 214 -19.18 9.04 20.05
N ASN A 215 -19.07 8.37 21.21
CA ASN A 215 -18.48 7.03 21.29
C ASN A 215 -19.23 6.06 20.38
N TYR A 216 -20.57 6.05 20.44
CA TYR A 216 -21.40 5.21 19.58
C TYR A 216 -21.20 5.49 18.09
N LEU A 217 -21.12 6.77 17.69
CA LEU A 217 -20.87 7.15 16.30
C LEU A 217 -19.49 6.71 15.80
N VAL A 218 -18.47 6.84 16.64
CA VAL A 218 -17.11 6.35 16.34
C VAL A 218 -17.11 4.84 16.16
N ASP A 219 -17.69 4.11 17.10
CA ASP A 219 -17.76 2.65 17.04
C ASP A 219 -18.58 2.17 15.83
N LEU A 220 -19.73 2.79 15.55
CA LEU A 220 -20.52 2.49 14.35
C LEU A 220 -19.71 2.69 13.07
N SER A 221 -18.96 3.78 12.99
CA SER A 221 -18.11 4.07 11.83
C SER A 221 -17.02 3.02 11.67
N PHE A 222 -16.26 2.69 12.74
CA PHE A 222 -15.22 1.66 12.65
C PHE A 222 -15.77 0.24 12.43
N ASN A 223 -16.96 -0.07 12.93
CA ASN A 223 -17.62 -1.34 12.61
C ASN A 223 -18.02 -1.41 11.12
N PHE A 224 -18.53 -0.31 10.56
CA PHE A 224 -18.80 -0.20 9.13
C PHE A 224 -17.53 -0.30 8.29
N HIS A 225 -16.44 0.33 8.74
CA HIS A 225 -15.11 0.18 8.16
C HIS A 225 -14.67 -1.30 8.11
N ASP A 226 -14.78 -2.02 9.22
CA ASP A 226 -14.34 -3.42 9.30
C ASP A 226 -15.22 -4.35 8.46
N TRP A 227 -16.53 -4.07 8.38
CA TRP A 227 -17.43 -4.75 7.46
C TRP A 227 -17.03 -4.53 5.98
N LEU A 228 -16.70 -3.29 5.60
CA LEU A 228 -16.19 -3.01 4.25
C LEU A 228 -14.86 -3.72 4.00
N LEU A 229 -13.96 -3.72 4.99
CA LEU A 229 -12.67 -4.40 4.89
C LEU A 229 -12.87 -5.92 4.69
N ASP A 230 -13.78 -6.55 5.45
CA ASP A 230 -14.16 -7.96 5.26
C ASP A 230 -14.72 -8.23 3.87
N LEU A 231 -15.56 -7.33 3.34
CA LEU A 231 -16.13 -7.46 1.99
C LEU A 231 -15.04 -7.49 0.92
N PHE A 232 -14.09 -6.55 0.98
CA PHE A 232 -13.01 -6.45 -0.02
C PHE A 232 -11.95 -7.55 0.14
N THR A 233 -11.63 -7.97 1.37
CA THR A 233 -10.66 -9.06 1.62
C THR A 233 -11.19 -10.44 1.20
N ARG A 234 -12.51 -10.63 1.10
CA ARG A 234 -13.11 -11.83 0.48
C ARG A 234 -12.80 -11.95 -1.01
N ILE A 235 -12.41 -10.86 -1.67
CA ILE A 235 -11.92 -10.85 -3.06
C ILE A 235 -10.45 -11.31 -3.07
N LYS A 236 -10.23 -12.49 -2.47
CA LYS A 236 -8.98 -12.99 -1.89
C LYS A 236 -7.90 -13.39 -2.92
N GLN A 237 -8.21 -13.34 -4.21
CA GLN A 237 -7.28 -13.70 -5.29
C GLN A 237 -7.14 -12.54 -6.25
N SER A 238 -6.16 -11.66 -6.04
CA SER A 238 -6.10 -10.44 -6.86
C SER A 238 -4.80 -9.65 -6.85
N HIS A 239 -3.71 -10.12 -6.27
CA HIS A 239 -2.40 -9.57 -6.61
C HIS A 239 -1.92 -10.32 -7.86
N PHE A 240 -1.70 -9.60 -8.94
CA PHE A 240 -0.93 -10.16 -10.05
C PHE A 240 0.54 -9.88 -9.76
N SER A 241 1.34 -10.93 -9.63
CA SER A 241 2.78 -10.74 -9.52
C SER A 241 3.31 -10.25 -10.85
N VAL A 242 4.18 -9.25 -10.76
CA VAL A 242 4.80 -8.61 -11.91
C VAL A 242 6.27 -8.93 -11.88
N PRO A 243 6.77 -9.67 -12.88
CA PRO A 243 8.17 -10.03 -12.92
C PRO A 243 9.04 -8.79 -13.05
N LYS A 244 10.28 -8.89 -12.60
CA LYS A 244 11.26 -7.84 -12.79
C LYS A 244 11.54 -7.65 -14.27
N PHE A 245 11.37 -6.41 -14.71
CA PHE A 245 11.68 -6.00 -16.05
C PHE A 245 13.12 -5.52 -16.17
N ASN A 246 13.66 -5.59 -17.39
CA ASN A 246 14.81 -4.80 -17.77
C ASN A 246 14.45 -3.31 -17.67
N ASP A 247 15.41 -2.47 -17.26
CA ASP A 247 15.32 -1.01 -17.21
C ASP A 247 14.68 -0.42 -18.48
N TRP A 248 14.98 -0.94 -19.66
CA TRP A 248 14.37 -0.48 -20.92
C TRP A 248 12.85 -0.72 -21.00
N ILE A 249 12.39 -1.90 -20.59
CA ILE A 249 10.96 -2.22 -20.55
C ILE A 249 10.27 -1.32 -19.52
N PHE A 250 10.93 -1.05 -18.40
CA PHE A 250 10.41 -0.12 -17.40
C PHE A 250 10.33 1.33 -17.90
N ILE A 251 11.32 1.79 -18.67
CA ILE A 251 11.28 3.10 -19.34
C ILE A 251 10.10 3.16 -20.34
N ILE A 252 9.92 2.12 -21.16
CA ILE A 252 8.78 2.01 -22.08
C ILE A 252 7.45 2.06 -21.32
N PHE A 253 7.36 1.38 -20.17
CA PHE A 253 6.19 1.43 -19.31
C PHE A 253 5.90 2.87 -18.83
N ILE A 254 6.90 3.61 -18.33
CA ILE A 254 6.72 5.02 -17.91
C ILE A 254 6.24 5.89 -19.08
N ILE A 255 6.86 5.75 -20.26
CA ILE A 255 6.45 6.47 -21.48
C ILE A 255 5.00 6.14 -21.84
N SER A 256 4.62 4.88 -21.71
CA SER A 256 3.26 4.42 -22.04
C SER A 256 2.22 4.95 -21.05
N VAL A 257 2.55 5.04 -19.75
CA VAL A 257 1.70 5.70 -18.73
C VAL A 257 1.51 7.18 -19.07
N TYR A 258 2.61 7.88 -19.42
CA TYR A 258 2.53 9.28 -19.84
C TYR A 258 1.65 9.45 -21.10
N TYR A 259 1.79 8.56 -22.09
CA TYR A 259 0.98 8.56 -23.30
C TYR A 259 -0.51 8.32 -23.01
N ILE A 260 -0.85 7.39 -22.11
CA ILE A 260 -2.23 7.17 -21.65
C ILE A 260 -2.80 8.45 -21.04
N PHE A 261 -2.04 9.12 -20.17
CA PHE A 261 -2.48 10.38 -19.56
C PHE A 261 -2.63 11.51 -20.58
N TRP A 262 -1.77 11.56 -21.60
CA TRP A 262 -1.94 12.49 -22.71
C TRP A 262 -3.24 12.23 -23.50
N LEU A 263 -3.57 10.96 -23.79
CA LEU A 263 -4.84 10.58 -24.42
C LEU A 263 -6.05 10.93 -23.55
N LEU A 264 -5.92 10.72 -22.24
CA LEU A 264 -6.94 11.08 -21.25
C LEU A 264 -7.21 12.59 -21.24
N ALA A 265 -6.16 13.42 -21.26
CA ALA A 265 -6.29 14.87 -21.39
C ALA A 265 -7.00 15.29 -22.70
N LYS A 266 -6.83 14.51 -23.77
CA LYS A 266 -7.53 14.68 -25.06
C LYS A 266 -8.92 14.05 -25.10
N ARG A 267 -9.43 13.55 -23.97
CA ARG A 267 -10.75 12.91 -23.83
C ARG A 267 -10.96 11.68 -24.72
N LYS A 268 -9.88 11.02 -25.16
CA LYS A 268 -9.94 9.82 -26.01
C LYS A 268 -10.13 8.55 -25.17
N TYR A 269 -11.23 8.47 -24.41
CA TYR A 269 -11.46 7.43 -23.40
C TYR A 269 -11.36 5.99 -23.93
N ILE A 270 -11.82 5.73 -25.16
CA ILE A 270 -11.72 4.39 -25.77
C ILE A 270 -10.25 3.98 -25.94
N LEU A 271 -9.40 4.88 -26.44
CA LEU A 271 -7.97 4.62 -26.59
C LEU A 271 -7.27 4.49 -25.23
N VAL A 272 -7.68 5.29 -24.24
CA VAL A 272 -7.18 5.17 -22.86
C VAL A 272 -7.43 3.76 -22.33
N THR A 273 -8.66 3.27 -22.42
CA THR A 273 -9.02 1.92 -21.97
C THR A 273 -8.23 0.86 -22.73
N PHE A 274 -8.16 0.97 -24.06
CA PHE A 274 -7.42 0.04 -24.91
C PHE A 274 -5.94 -0.07 -24.53
N TRP A 275 -5.24 1.07 -24.44
CA TRP A 275 -3.81 1.10 -24.08
C TRP A 275 -3.56 0.68 -22.64
N THR A 276 -4.47 0.98 -21.72
CA THR A 276 -4.37 0.52 -20.32
C THR A 276 -4.45 -1.00 -20.25
N ILE A 277 -5.41 -1.62 -20.95
CA ILE A 277 -5.55 -3.09 -20.99
C ILE A 277 -4.30 -3.74 -21.61
N ILE A 278 -3.78 -3.17 -22.70
CA ILE A 278 -2.54 -3.66 -23.33
C ILE A 278 -1.37 -3.61 -22.35
N ILE A 279 -1.14 -2.47 -21.69
CA ILE A 279 -0.03 -2.35 -20.73
C ILE A 279 -0.20 -3.34 -19.59
N LEU A 280 -1.39 -3.42 -18.98
CA LEU A 280 -1.62 -4.33 -17.85
C LEU A 280 -1.43 -5.79 -18.27
N THR A 281 -1.87 -6.15 -19.48
CA THR A 281 -1.68 -7.50 -20.02
C THR A 281 -0.20 -7.79 -20.26
N LEU A 282 0.55 -6.86 -20.88
CA LEU A 282 1.99 -7.00 -21.07
C LEU A 282 2.73 -7.15 -19.74
N LEU A 283 2.40 -6.34 -18.73
CA LEU A 283 3.03 -6.43 -17.41
C LEU A 283 2.83 -7.81 -16.75
N ILE A 284 1.70 -8.46 -16.99
CA ILE A 284 1.37 -9.77 -16.39
C ILE A 284 1.91 -10.95 -17.22
N THR A 285 1.97 -10.79 -18.55
CA THR A 285 2.26 -11.89 -19.49
C THR A 285 3.69 -11.94 -20.00
N LEU A 286 4.47 -10.87 -19.81
CA LEU A 286 5.86 -10.85 -20.26
C LEU A 286 6.62 -12.03 -19.64
N PRO A 287 7.30 -12.84 -20.48
CA PRO A 287 7.91 -14.07 -20.02
C PRO A 287 9.02 -13.77 -19.01
N THR A 288 9.02 -14.56 -17.94
CA THR A 288 10.15 -14.62 -17.02
C THR A 288 11.26 -15.42 -17.69
N ASN A 289 12.50 -14.94 -17.60
CA ASN A 289 13.63 -15.63 -18.22
C ASN A 289 13.69 -17.07 -17.71
N SER A 290 13.47 -18.03 -18.61
CA SER A 290 13.48 -19.46 -18.35
C SER A 290 14.91 -20.00 -18.41
N HIS A 291 15.71 -19.65 -17.40
CA HIS A 291 16.99 -20.32 -17.20
C HIS A 291 16.84 -21.32 -16.06
N HIS A 292 17.30 -22.56 -16.28
CA HIS A 292 17.44 -23.55 -15.22
C HIS A 292 18.35 -22.98 -14.14
N LYS A 293 17.77 -22.53 -13.04
CA LYS A 293 18.47 -21.81 -11.99
C LYS A 293 18.11 -22.39 -10.63
N ILE A 294 19.13 -22.63 -9.82
CA ILE A 294 18.98 -23.00 -8.42
C ILE A 294 19.40 -21.79 -7.60
N THR A 295 18.53 -21.34 -6.69
CA THR A 295 18.77 -20.20 -5.81
C THR A 295 18.59 -20.66 -4.37
N MET A 296 19.65 -20.55 -3.56
CA MET A 296 19.52 -20.65 -2.10
C MET A 296 19.01 -19.32 -1.58
N LEU A 297 17.80 -19.32 -1.01
CA LEU A 297 17.16 -18.12 -0.48
C LEU A 297 17.73 -17.80 0.89
N ASN A 298 18.03 -16.52 1.14
CA ASN A 298 18.47 -16.09 2.46
C ASN A 298 17.26 -16.07 3.41
N VAL A 299 17.09 -17.17 4.14
CA VAL A 299 16.04 -17.35 5.16
C VAL A 299 16.54 -17.12 6.58
N GLY A 300 17.80 -16.71 6.75
CA GLY A 300 18.43 -16.58 8.06
C GLY A 300 18.76 -17.95 8.66
N GLN A 301 17.77 -18.60 9.27
CA GLN A 301 17.92 -19.93 9.89
C GLN A 301 17.14 -21.00 9.12
N GLY A 302 17.81 -22.12 8.87
CA GLY A 302 17.27 -23.25 8.09
C GLY A 302 17.52 -23.12 6.60
N ASP A 303 16.81 -23.93 5.82
CA ASP A 303 17.02 -24.04 4.37
C ASP A 303 15.78 -23.57 3.59
N SER A 304 16.02 -22.89 2.47
CA SER A 304 15.02 -22.73 1.42
C SER A 304 15.70 -22.59 0.07
N ILE A 305 15.42 -23.51 -0.84
CA ILE A 305 16.06 -23.59 -2.15
C ILE A 305 14.99 -23.54 -3.23
N LEU A 306 15.10 -22.54 -4.10
CA LEU A 306 14.22 -22.37 -5.25
C LEU A 306 14.90 -22.90 -6.51
N TYR A 307 14.30 -23.90 -7.14
CA TYR A 307 14.66 -24.36 -8.48
C TYR A 307 13.66 -23.82 -9.51
N GLU A 308 14.18 -23.07 -10.47
CA GLU A 308 13.45 -22.45 -11.57
C GLU A 308 13.65 -23.31 -12.83
N GLY A 309 12.83 -24.36 -13.00
CA GLY A 309 12.98 -25.32 -14.10
C GLY A 309 12.39 -24.87 -15.45
N GLY A 310 11.76 -23.69 -15.50
CA GLY A 310 11.01 -23.20 -16.66
C GLY A 310 9.50 -23.21 -16.41
N LYS A 311 8.71 -23.10 -17.50
CA LYS A 311 7.25 -22.93 -17.39
C LYS A 311 6.62 -24.11 -16.64
N ASN A 312 6.00 -23.81 -15.49
CA ASN A 312 5.35 -24.78 -14.60
C ASN A 312 6.29 -25.84 -14.01
N GLN A 313 7.59 -25.55 -13.87
CA GLN A 313 8.57 -26.45 -13.26
C GLN A 313 9.32 -25.77 -12.12
N ASN A 314 8.62 -24.90 -11.38
CA ASN A 314 9.18 -24.24 -10.21
C ASN A 314 9.02 -25.14 -8.99
N VAL A 315 10.14 -25.40 -8.31
CA VAL A 315 10.20 -26.26 -7.13
C VAL A 315 10.80 -25.45 -5.99
N LEU A 316 10.12 -25.45 -4.85
CA LEU A 316 10.67 -24.92 -3.61
C LEU A 316 11.00 -26.11 -2.70
N ILE A 317 12.22 -26.15 -2.18
CA ILE A 317 12.70 -27.15 -1.23
C ILE A 317 12.87 -26.41 0.09
N ASP A 318 12.07 -26.79 1.09
CA ASP A 318 11.98 -26.17 2.41
C ASP A 318 11.64 -24.66 2.39
N THR A 319 11.27 -24.15 3.57
CA THR A 319 10.66 -22.83 3.72
C THR A 319 11.41 -21.91 4.70
N GLY A 320 12.54 -22.39 5.25
CA GLY A 320 13.17 -21.82 6.43
C GLY A 320 12.31 -22.01 7.69
N GLY A 321 12.70 -21.32 8.77
CA GLY A 321 11.92 -21.35 10.00
C GLY A 321 11.93 -20.11 10.84
N LYS A 322 10.89 -19.98 11.67
CA LYS A 322 10.72 -18.87 12.59
C LYS A 322 11.73 -18.96 13.72
N VAL A 323 12.57 -17.94 13.86
CA VAL A 323 13.31 -17.70 15.10
C VAL A 323 12.28 -17.27 16.14
N PHE A 324 11.92 -18.17 17.05
CA PHE A 324 11.16 -17.80 18.24
C PHE A 324 12.12 -17.07 19.19
N ASP A 325 12.11 -15.74 19.15
CA ASP A 325 12.77 -14.91 20.15
C ASP A 325 11.71 -14.55 21.20
N ASP A 326 11.79 -15.16 22.39
CA ASP A 326 10.80 -15.04 23.49
C ASP A 326 10.55 -13.59 23.98
N THR A 327 11.31 -12.62 23.44
CA THR A 327 11.28 -11.21 23.86
C THR A 327 10.80 -10.23 22.78
N LYS A 328 10.50 -10.68 21.56
CA LYS A 328 10.03 -9.82 20.45
C LYS A 328 8.78 -10.38 19.79
N GLN A 329 7.86 -9.48 19.41
CA GLN A 329 6.60 -9.86 18.78
C GLN A 329 6.81 -10.80 17.57
N PRO A 330 5.90 -11.76 17.34
CA PRO A 330 6.05 -12.89 16.41
C PRO A 330 5.85 -12.51 14.93
N SER A 331 6.30 -11.32 14.49
CA SER A 331 5.87 -10.73 13.21
C SER A 331 6.88 -10.86 12.06
N TYR A 332 8.07 -11.41 12.28
CA TYR A 332 9.06 -11.60 11.21
C TYR A 332 8.83 -12.92 10.47
N SER A 333 7.82 -12.96 9.59
CA SER A 333 7.68 -14.06 8.62
C SER A 333 8.77 -13.94 7.57
N ILE A 334 9.69 -14.90 7.53
CA ILE A 334 10.74 -14.96 6.51
C ILE A 334 10.12 -15.03 5.11
N SER A 335 9.03 -15.78 4.95
CA SER A 335 8.36 -15.91 3.66
C SER A 335 7.80 -14.58 3.17
N LYS A 336 7.25 -13.77 4.06
CA LYS A 336 6.72 -12.44 3.73
C LYS A 336 7.78 -11.50 3.16
N TYR A 337 8.99 -11.53 3.70
CA TYR A 337 10.03 -10.55 3.37
C TYR A 337 11.11 -11.05 2.40
N HIS A 338 11.29 -12.37 2.28
CA HIS A 338 12.34 -12.96 1.44
C HIS A 338 11.78 -13.86 0.35
N ILE A 339 10.96 -14.87 0.71
CA ILE A 339 10.52 -15.88 -0.26
C ILE A 339 9.49 -15.32 -1.24
N LEU A 340 8.36 -14.79 -0.76
CA LEU A 340 7.30 -14.25 -1.63
C LEU A 340 7.78 -13.08 -2.49
N PRO A 341 8.55 -12.08 -1.99
CA PRO A 341 9.08 -11.03 -2.84
C PRO A 341 9.99 -11.56 -3.94
N THR A 342 10.82 -12.57 -3.64
CA THR A 342 11.65 -13.24 -4.66
C THR A 342 10.78 -13.95 -5.69
N LEU A 343 9.78 -14.73 -5.28
CA LEU A 343 8.87 -15.41 -6.20
C LEU A 343 8.15 -14.40 -7.11
N ASN A 344 7.68 -13.27 -6.55
CA ASN A 344 7.04 -12.20 -7.30
C ASN A 344 8.00 -11.51 -8.28
N GLU A 345 9.23 -11.20 -7.85
CA GLU A 345 10.30 -10.66 -8.71
C GLU A 345 10.58 -11.61 -9.89
N ARG A 346 10.50 -12.92 -9.67
CA ARG A 346 10.68 -13.97 -10.69
C ARG A 346 9.40 -14.29 -11.47
N GLY A 347 8.27 -13.61 -11.19
CA GLY A 347 6.96 -13.87 -11.80
C GLY A 347 6.44 -15.30 -11.58
N ILE A 348 6.84 -15.92 -10.48
CA ILE A 348 6.41 -17.26 -10.08
C ILE A 348 5.12 -17.13 -9.27
N ASN A 349 4.00 -17.46 -9.92
CA ASN A 349 2.65 -17.40 -9.31
C ASN A 349 2.17 -18.77 -8.82
N GLU A 350 2.89 -19.82 -9.19
CA GLU A 350 2.55 -21.21 -8.89
C GLU A 350 3.83 -22.02 -8.71
N LEU A 351 3.84 -22.86 -7.67
CA LEU A 351 4.85 -23.89 -7.44
C LEU A 351 4.29 -25.26 -7.86
N GLU A 352 5.04 -25.97 -8.69
CA GLU A 352 4.69 -27.32 -9.09
C GLU A 352 4.90 -28.29 -7.91
N TYR A 353 6.02 -28.13 -7.20
CA TYR A 353 6.35 -28.91 -6.01
C TYR A 353 6.86 -28.03 -4.87
N LEU A 354 6.35 -28.30 -3.67
CA LEU A 354 6.95 -27.90 -2.40
C LEU A 354 7.48 -29.18 -1.72
N ILE A 355 8.80 -29.35 -1.70
CA ILE A 355 9.46 -30.51 -1.09
C ILE A 355 9.84 -30.12 0.34
N LEU A 356 9.39 -30.88 1.33
CA LEU A 356 9.74 -30.67 2.73
C LEU A 356 10.64 -31.82 3.21
N THR A 357 11.90 -31.50 3.50
CA THR A 357 12.93 -32.51 3.77
C THR A 357 12.65 -33.26 5.08
N HIS A 358 12.31 -32.55 6.15
CA HIS A 358 12.04 -33.12 7.48
C HIS A 358 11.22 -32.16 8.35
N PRO A 359 10.59 -32.61 9.47
CA PRO A 359 9.55 -31.85 10.16
C PRO A 359 10.08 -30.75 11.10
N HIS A 360 11.36 -30.42 11.07
CA HIS A 360 11.89 -29.40 11.98
C HIS A 360 11.43 -28.00 11.58
N ASN A 361 11.27 -27.13 12.58
CA ASN A 361 10.69 -25.81 12.39
C ASN A 361 11.52 -24.91 11.46
N ASP A 362 12.83 -25.13 11.37
CA ASP A 362 13.78 -24.50 10.44
C ASP A 362 13.61 -24.93 8.97
N HIS A 363 12.74 -25.90 8.68
CA HIS A 363 12.43 -26.33 7.32
C HIS A 363 10.95 -26.12 6.96
N ILE A 364 10.03 -26.37 7.90
CA ILE A 364 8.57 -26.29 7.67
C ILE A 364 7.89 -25.08 8.31
N GLY A 365 8.64 -24.20 8.99
CA GLY A 365 8.09 -23.17 9.87
C GLY A 365 7.25 -22.10 9.17
N GLU A 366 7.43 -21.94 7.86
CA GLU A 366 6.73 -20.93 7.05
C GLU A 366 5.72 -21.54 6.05
N VAL A 367 5.53 -22.86 6.05
CA VAL A 367 4.65 -23.57 5.10
C VAL A 367 3.23 -23.03 5.07
N GLU A 368 2.63 -22.75 6.23
CA GLU A 368 1.26 -22.21 6.31
C GLU A 368 1.15 -20.82 5.66
N TYR A 369 2.19 -19.98 5.83
CA TYR A 369 2.23 -18.65 5.23
C TYR A 369 2.38 -18.75 3.71
N ILE A 370 3.27 -19.62 3.20
CA ILE A 370 3.45 -19.80 1.76
C ILE A 370 2.17 -20.34 1.11
N ILE A 371 1.59 -21.42 1.64
CA ILE A 371 0.38 -22.05 1.11
C ILE A 371 -0.80 -21.08 1.04
N SER A 372 -0.87 -20.12 1.98
CA SER A 372 -1.94 -19.12 1.99
C SER A 372 -1.79 -18.00 0.95
N HIS A 373 -0.60 -17.82 0.38
CA HIS A 373 -0.27 -16.69 -0.51
C HIS A 373 0.12 -17.10 -1.93
N ILE A 374 0.61 -18.33 -2.16
CA ILE A 374 0.93 -18.84 -3.50
C ILE A 374 0.26 -20.19 -3.76
N LYS A 375 -0.15 -20.41 -5.01
CA LYS A 375 -0.71 -21.70 -5.42
C LYS A 375 0.39 -22.76 -5.45
N ILE A 376 0.17 -23.87 -4.78
CA ILE A 376 1.05 -25.05 -4.78
C ILE A 376 0.24 -26.24 -5.30
N LYS A 377 0.79 -26.98 -6.27
CA LYS A 377 0.11 -28.18 -6.78
C LYS A 377 0.40 -29.41 -5.94
N HIS A 378 1.66 -29.62 -5.58
CA HIS A 378 2.10 -30.81 -4.88
C HIS A 378 2.96 -30.46 -3.67
N ILE A 379 2.69 -31.12 -2.55
CA ILE A 379 3.60 -31.15 -1.40
C ILE A 379 4.19 -32.54 -1.32
N VAL A 380 5.51 -32.63 -1.24
CA VAL A 380 6.24 -33.90 -1.21
C VAL A 380 6.95 -34.03 0.14
N ILE A 381 6.66 -35.10 0.86
CA ILE A 381 7.24 -35.38 2.17
C ILE A 381 7.69 -36.85 2.26
N TYR A 382 8.57 -37.14 3.22
CA TYR A 382 8.86 -38.51 3.63
C TYR A 382 8.09 -38.85 4.89
N ASN A 383 6.91 -39.49 4.77
CA ASN A 383 5.94 -39.64 5.86
C ASN A 383 6.51 -40.24 7.14
N LYS A 384 7.46 -41.18 7.03
CA LYS A 384 8.05 -41.86 8.21
C LYS A 384 8.83 -40.90 9.12
N GLY A 385 9.29 -39.77 8.60
CA GLY A 385 10.04 -38.76 9.35
C GLY A 385 9.15 -37.77 10.11
N TYR A 386 7.83 -37.79 9.93
CA TYR A 386 6.91 -36.76 10.45
C TYR A 386 6.04 -37.29 11.59
N SER A 387 5.75 -36.44 12.58
CA SER A 387 4.81 -36.76 13.66
C SER A 387 3.36 -36.80 13.16
N SER A 388 2.49 -37.56 13.83
CA SER A 388 1.05 -37.62 13.50
C SER A 388 0.38 -36.24 13.51
N ASN A 389 0.80 -35.35 14.42
CA ASN A 389 0.26 -34.00 14.51
C ASN A 389 0.65 -33.14 13.30
N THR A 390 1.92 -33.21 12.90
CA THR A 390 2.42 -32.47 11.72
C THR A 390 1.77 -32.98 10.44
N LEU A 391 1.61 -34.30 10.30
CA LEU A 391 0.91 -34.91 9.15
C LEU A 391 -0.56 -34.48 9.09
N MET A 392 -1.26 -34.44 10.23
CA MET A 392 -2.65 -33.96 10.29
C MET A 392 -2.75 -32.48 9.90
N LEU A 393 -1.81 -31.64 10.33
CA LEU A 393 -1.75 -30.23 9.95
C LEU A 393 -1.54 -30.07 8.43
N LEU A 394 -0.52 -30.75 7.88
CA LEU A 394 -0.23 -30.71 6.44
C LEU A 394 -1.41 -31.24 5.62
N SER A 395 -2.09 -32.30 6.07
CA SER A 395 -3.30 -32.82 5.43
C SER A 395 -4.44 -31.81 5.44
N LYS A 396 -4.70 -31.15 6.58
CA LYS A 396 -5.72 -30.08 6.69
C LYS A 396 -5.42 -28.90 5.76
N LEU A 397 -4.17 -28.43 5.75
CA LEU A 397 -3.74 -27.34 4.85
C LEU A 397 -3.86 -27.76 3.39
N SER A 398 -3.41 -28.96 3.05
CA SER A 398 -3.51 -29.50 1.69
C SER A 398 -4.97 -29.58 1.22
N HIS A 399 -5.89 -30.03 2.07
CA HIS A 399 -7.31 -30.08 1.74
C HIS A 399 -7.92 -28.67 1.58
N LYS A 400 -7.60 -27.75 2.50
CA LYS A 400 -8.10 -26.36 2.47
C LYS A 400 -7.69 -25.60 1.21
N TYR A 401 -6.49 -25.87 0.69
CA TYR A 401 -5.91 -25.17 -0.47
C TYR A 401 -5.88 -26.03 -1.76
N ASN A 402 -6.54 -27.19 -1.75
CA ASN A 402 -6.61 -28.12 -2.88
C ASN A 402 -5.23 -28.53 -3.43
N ILE A 403 -4.33 -28.92 -2.53
CA ILE A 403 -2.96 -29.36 -2.81
C ILE A 403 -2.88 -30.88 -2.70
N LYS A 404 -2.16 -31.53 -3.62
CA LYS A 404 -1.93 -32.98 -3.55
C LYS A 404 -0.71 -33.29 -2.69
N LEU A 405 -0.94 -33.89 -1.53
CA LEU A 405 0.11 -34.37 -0.63
C LEU A 405 0.64 -35.74 -1.12
N MET A 406 1.95 -35.86 -1.31
CA MET A 406 2.65 -37.03 -1.84
C MET A 406 3.69 -37.53 -0.84
N ASP A 407 3.84 -38.85 -0.78
CA ASP A 407 4.92 -39.54 -0.04
C ASP A 407 5.96 -40.05 -1.03
N VAL A 408 7.26 -39.92 -0.73
CA VAL A 408 8.37 -40.37 -1.60
C VAL A 408 8.60 -41.89 -1.51
N ARG A 409 7.57 -42.69 -1.24
CA ARG A 409 7.70 -44.15 -1.07
C ARG A 409 7.79 -44.91 -2.38
#